data_AF-A0AAN8TAW6-F1
#
_entry.id   AF-A0AAN8TAW6-F1
#
_cell.length_a   1.000
_cell.length_b   1.000
_cell.length_c   1.000
_cell.angle_alpha   90.00
_cell.angle_beta   90.00
_cell.angle_gamma   90.00
#
_symmetry.space_group_name_H-M   'P 1'
#
loop_
_entity.id
_entity.type
_entity.pdbx_description
1 polymer ?
#
loop_
_entity_poly.entity_id
_entity_poly.type
_entity_poly.pdbx_seq_one_letter_code
_entity_poly.pdbx_strand_id
1 'polypeptide(L)'
;MFDMEFTDGVMEKVLSGCPNLEYLVLEDFSGIYRLKISSMKLRELIIREYKNENHDLELELLAPYIKKLQIVGLCSEMRIINVASLVTAMLCLYFDFYLGEEQN
;
A
#
# COMPACT_ATOMS: atom_id res chain seq x y z
N MET A 1 0.87 -6.45 -20.50
CA MET A 1 1.12 -7.07 -19.19
C MET A 1 -0.25 -7.41 -18.64
N PHE A 2 -0.49 -8.62 -18.15
CA PHE A 2 -1.83 -8.97 -17.64
C PHE A 2 -1.99 -8.26 -16.29
N ASP A 3 -2.67 -7.12 -16.29
CA ASP A 3 -3.08 -6.43 -15.08
C ASP A 3 -4.13 -7.32 -14.40
N MET A 4 -3.66 -8.17 -13.50
CA MET A 4 -4.54 -8.87 -12.58
C MET A 4 -5.05 -7.78 -11.64
N GLU A 5 -6.27 -7.28 -11.89
CA GLU A 5 -6.94 -6.32 -11.01
C GLU A 5 -6.94 -6.87 -9.58
N PHE A 6 -6.02 -6.37 -8.77
CA PHE A 6 -5.94 -6.64 -7.35
C PHE A 6 -7.07 -5.83 -6.71
N THR A 7 -8.29 -6.35 -6.79
CA THR A 7 -9.46 -5.69 -6.18
C THR A 7 -9.38 -5.77 -4.65
N ASP A 8 -10.06 -4.86 -3.95
CA ASP A 8 -10.02 -4.72 -2.47
C ASP A 8 -10.25 -6.05 -1.71
N GLY A 9 -11.03 -6.99 -2.27
CA GLY A 9 -11.32 -8.28 -1.65
C GLY A 9 -10.26 -9.38 -1.86
N VAL A 10 -9.32 -9.20 -2.78
CA VAL A 10 -8.28 -10.21 -3.08
C VAL A 10 -7.33 -10.36 -1.89
N MET A 11 -6.91 -9.24 -1.30
CA MET A 11 -5.97 -9.25 -0.18
C MET A 11 -6.58 -9.94 1.05
N GLU A 12 -7.85 -9.69 1.37
CA GLU A 12 -8.51 -10.38 2.50
C GLU A 12 -8.47 -11.91 2.34
N LYS A 13 -8.67 -12.41 1.12
CA LYS A 13 -8.57 -13.85 0.81
C LYS A 13 -7.15 -14.37 1.01
N VAL A 14 -6.14 -13.67 0.48
CA VAL A 14 -4.72 -14.04 0.65
C VAL A 14 -4.36 -14.11 2.13
N LEU A 15 -4.71 -13.08 2.91
CA LEU A 15 -4.42 -13.03 4.35
C LEU A 15 -5.16 -14.12 5.14
N SER A 16 -6.38 -14.47 4.73
CA SER A 16 -7.13 -15.57 5.35
C SER A 16 -6.48 -16.94 5.14
N GLY A 17 -5.80 -17.14 4.00
CA GLY A 17 -5.00 -18.34 3.70
C GLY A 17 -3.66 -18.40 4.44
N CYS A 18 -3.20 -17.28 5.00
CA CYS A 18 -1.91 -17.18 5.68
C CYS A 18 -2.08 -16.71 7.15
N PRO A 19 -2.73 -17.50 8.02
CA PRO A 19 -3.12 -17.06 9.37
C PRO A 19 -1.95 -16.73 10.31
N ASN A 20 -0.73 -17.18 9.99
CA ASN A 20 0.49 -16.93 10.76
C ASN A 20 1.43 -15.93 10.07
N LEU A 21 0.98 -15.23 9.03
CA LEU A 21 1.83 -14.27 8.32
C LEU A 21 2.23 -13.11 9.24
N GLU A 22 3.54 -12.91 9.39
CA GLU A 22 4.11 -11.85 10.22
C GLU A 22 4.70 -10.69 9.39
N TYR A 23 4.99 -10.95 8.12
CA TYR A 23 5.68 -10.03 7.21
C TYR A 23 5.04 -10.11 5.83
N LEU A 24 4.74 -8.95 5.25
CA LEU A 24 4.12 -8.82 3.93
C LEU A 24 4.78 -7.72 3.12
N VAL A 25 5.08 -8.03 1.85
CA VAL A 25 5.53 -7.06 0.86
C VAL A 25 4.50 -7.02 -0.25
N LEU A 26 4.08 -5.82 -0.63
CA LEU A 26 3.36 -5.54 -1.85
C LEU A 26 4.29 -4.76 -2.78
N GLU A 27 4.45 -5.22 -4.00
CA GLU A 27 5.39 -4.66 -4.96
C GLU A 27 4.72 -4.57 -6.32
N ASP A 28 4.84 -3.41 -6.97
CA ASP A 28 4.32 -3.10 -8.31
C ASP A 28 2.87 -3.53 -8.48
N PHE A 29 1.96 -2.86 -7.76
CA PHE A 29 0.55 -3.19 -7.76
C PHE A 29 -0.34 -1.96 -7.95
N SER A 30 -1.50 -2.19 -8.57
CA SER A 30 -2.58 -1.21 -8.78
C SER A 30 -3.94 -1.85 -8.49
N GLY A 31 -5.01 -1.06 -8.54
CA GLY A 31 -6.39 -1.55 -8.43
C GLY A 31 -6.93 -1.76 -7.00
N ILE A 32 -6.08 -1.66 -5.98
CA ILE A 32 -6.51 -1.59 -4.57
C ILE A 32 -6.67 -0.14 -4.17
N TYR A 33 -7.85 0.21 -3.65
CA TYR A 33 -8.13 1.51 -3.07
C TYR A 33 -8.29 1.42 -1.55
N ARG A 34 -8.60 0.22 -1.02
CA ARG A 34 -8.72 0.02 0.41
C ARG A 34 -7.98 -1.24 0.87
N LEU A 35 -6.80 -1.03 1.46
CA LEU A 35 -5.99 -2.09 2.04
C LEU A 35 -6.31 -2.26 3.53
N LYS A 36 -7.14 -3.26 3.85
CA LYS A 36 -7.47 -3.63 5.22
C LYS A 36 -6.71 -4.88 5.67
N ILE A 37 -5.88 -4.72 6.70
CA ILE A 37 -5.12 -5.80 7.32
C ILE A 37 -5.54 -5.92 8.78
N SER A 38 -6.39 -6.91 9.08
CA SER A 38 -6.89 -7.18 10.43
C SER A 38 -6.08 -8.24 11.19
N SER A 39 -5.11 -8.89 10.53
CA SER A 39 -4.28 -9.93 11.17
C SER A 39 -3.49 -9.34 12.34
N MET A 40 -3.74 -9.88 13.54
CA MET A 40 -2.98 -9.52 14.73
C MET A 40 -1.56 -10.11 14.73
N LYS A 41 -1.20 -10.97 13.78
CA LYS A 41 0.15 -11.54 13.68
C LYS A 41 1.03 -10.77 12.73
N LEU A 42 0.46 -10.08 11.72
CA LEU A 42 1.24 -9.25 10.82
C LEU A 42 1.88 -8.09 11.59
N ARG A 43 3.22 -8.03 11.58
CA ARG A 43 4.03 -7.01 12.26
C ARG A 43 4.65 -6.02 11.31
N GLU A 44 4.95 -6.45 10.09
CA GLU A 44 5.68 -5.64 9.14
C GLU A 44 5.00 -5.65 7.78
N LEU A 45 4.75 -4.44 7.27
CA LEU A 45 4.18 -4.19 5.96
C LEU A 45 5.15 -3.33 5.17
N ILE A 46 5.47 -3.77 3.96
CA ILE A 46 6.22 -3.00 2.97
C ILE A 46 5.34 -2.79 1.74
N ILE A 47 5.20 -1.55 1.31
CA ILE A 47 4.49 -1.13 0.10
C ILE A 47 5.52 -0.54 -0.84
N ARG A 48 5.60 -1.07 -2.06
CA ARG A 48 6.53 -0.63 -3.10
C ARG A 48 5.83 -0.39 -4.41
N GLU A 49 6.16 0.72 -5.06
CA GLU A 49 5.71 1.03 -6.42
C GLU A 49 4.17 0.94 -6.56
N TYR A 50 3.42 1.55 -5.63
CA TYR A 50 1.96 1.57 -5.70
C TYR A 50 1.48 2.51 -6.80
N LYS A 51 0.73 1.99 -7.77
CA LYS A 51 0.21 2.77 -8.90
C LYS A 51 -1.30 2.91 -8.78
N ASN A 52 -1.77 4.14 -8.86
CA ASN A 52 -3.18 4.45 -8.95
C ASN A 52 -3.52 5.04 -10.32
N GLU A 53 -4.37 4.35 -11.06
CA GLU A 53 -4.87 4.79 -12.37
C GLU A 53 -6.05 5.76 -12.24
N ASN A 54 -6.71 5.80 -11.07
CA ASN A 54 -7.84 6.67 -10.81
C ASN A 54 -7.47 7.80 -9.83
N HIS A 55 -7.18 8.97 -10.39
CA HIS A 55 -6.77 10.16 -9.63
C HIS A 55 -7.83 10.70 -8.66
N ASP A 56 -9.10 10.27 -8.76
CA ASP A 56 -10.16 10.67 -7.83
C ASP A 56 -10.17 9.84 -6.54
N LEU A 57 -9.41 8.74 -6.50
CA LEU A 57 -9.32 7.83 -5.36
C LEU A 57 -7.92 7.87 -4.76
N GLU A 58 -7.81 7.54 -3.47
CA GLU A 58 -6.55 7.39 -2.76
C GLU A 58 -6.51 6.00 -2.13
N LEU A 59 -5.32 5.43 -1.93
CA LEU A 59 -5.20 4.17 -1.20
C LEU A 59 -5.40 4.38 0.30
N GLU A 60 -6.49 3.87 0.83
CA GLU A 60 -6.79 3.83 2.25
C GLU A 60 -6.10 2.64 2.94
N LEU A 61 -5.16 2.91 3.84
CA LEU A 61 -4.49 1.90 4.65
C LEU A 61 -5.10 1.78 6.05
N LEU A 62 -5.66 0.60 6.35
CA LEU A 62 -6.16 0.21 7.68
C LEU A 62 -5.44 -1.05 8.16
N ALA A 63 -4.39 -0.88 8.96
CA ALA A 63 -3.58 -1.96 9.49
C ALA A 63 -3.28 -1.73 10.99
N PRO A 64 -4.28 -1.84 11.89
CA PRO A 64 -4.15 -1.41 13.28
C PRO A 64 -3.07 -2.13 14.10
N TYR A 65 -2.60 -3.31 13.66
CA TYR A 65 -1.71 -4.18 14.42
C TYR A 65 -0.28 -4.28 13.88
N ILE A 66 0.03 -3.64 12.75
CA ILE A 66 1.40 -3.59 12.25
C ILE A 66 2.25 -2.73 13.19
N LYS A 67 3.50 -3.12 13.35
CA LYS A 67 4.52 -2.39 14.14
C LYS A 67 5.49 -1.64 13.25
N LYS A 68 5.68 -2.10 12.02
CA LYS A 68 6.59 -1.51 11.04
C LYS A 68 5.88 -1.28 9.72
N LEU A 69 6.06 -0.09 9.17
CA LEU A 69 5.58 0.28 7.85
C LEU A 69 6.75 0.81 7.03
N GLN A 70 6.90 0.30 5.82
CA GLN A 70 7.82 0.86 4.83
C GLN A 70 7.03 1.21 3.58
N ILE A 71 7.18 2.44 3.08
CA ILE A 71 6.64 2.86 1.78
C ILE A 71 7.83 3.30 0.95
N VAL A 72 8.07 2.63 -0.17
CA VAL A 72 9.27 2.81 -0.99
C VAL A 72 8.85 2.96 -2.45
N GLY A 73 9.56 3.77 -3.23
CA GLY A 73 9.32 3.83 -4.67
C GLY A 73 8.42 4.98 -5.10
N LEU A 74 7.89 4.86 -6.33
CA LEU A 74 6.86 5.72 -6.87
C LEU A 74 5.50 5.22 -6.39
N CYS A 75 5.02 5.80 -5.29
CA CYS A 75 3.69 5.52 -4.77
C CYS A 75 2.74 6.68 -5.09
N SER A 76 1.61 6.38 -5.73
CA SER A 76 0.49 7.32 -5.86
C SER A 76 -0.07 7.74 -4.50
N GLU A 77 -1.05 8.65 -4.49
CA GLU A 77 -1.61 9.18 -3.25
C GLU A 77 -2.16 8.07 -2.33
N MET A 78 -1.78 8.15 -1.06
CA MET A 78 -2.13 7.18 -0.02
C MET A 78 -2.59 7.90 1.24
N ARG A 79 -3.65 7.38 1.84
CA ARG A 79 -4.16 7.82 3.13
C ARG A 79 -3.99 6.75 4.18
N ILE A 80 -3.13 7.03 5.17
CA ILE A 80 -2.98 6.16 6.33
C ILE A 80 -4.07 6.49 7.34
N ILE A 81 -5.07 5.61 7.46
CA ILE A 81 -6.28 5.86 8.28
C ILE A 81 -6.11 5.31 9.69
N ASN A 82 -5.73 4.04 9.83
CA ASN A 82 -5.62 3.40 11.14
C ASN A 82 -4.42 2.44 11.19
N VAL A 83 -3.38 2.89 11.89
CA VAL A 83 -2.15 2.13 12.17
C VAL A 83 -1.78 2.26 13.65
N ALA A 84 -2.76 2.06 14.54
CA ALA A 84 -2.64 2.37 15.97
C ALA A 84 -1.44 1.72 16.68
N SER A 85 -0.95 0.57 16.22
CA SER A 85 0.20 -0.14 16.81
C SER A 85 1.55 0.18 16.15
N LEU A 86 1.59 1.13 15.21
CA LEU A 86 2.79 1.46 14.45
C LEU A 86 3.86 2.07 15.36
N VAL A 87 5.06 1.47 15.34
CA VAL A 87 6.22 1.92 16.12
C VAL A 87 7.27 2.55 15.22
N THR A 88 7.47 2.00 14.04
CA THR A 88 8.51 2.45 13.10
C THR A 88 7.93 2.62 11.71
N ALA A 89 8.23 3.76 11.09
CA ALA A 89 7.87 4.04 9.71
C ALA A 89 9.11 4.47 8.93
N MET A 90 9.24 3.99 7.68
CA MET A 90 10.23 4.46 6.71
C MET A 90 9.52 4.87 5.44
N LEU A 91 9.75 6.09 4.98
CA LEU A 91 9.21 6.62 3.74
C LEU A 91 10.38 6.96 2.82
N CYS A 92 10.53 6.19 1.74
CA CYS A 92 11.55 6.37 0.70
C CYS A 92 10.84 6.59 -0.63
N LEU A 93 10.20 7.75 -0.76
CA LEU A 93 9.40 8.11 -1.92
C LEU A 93 10.26 8.76 -2.99
N TYR A 94 10.10 8.33 -4.23
CA TYR A 94 10.59 9.07 -5.39
C TYR A 94 9.46 9.97 -5.89
N PHE A 95 9.80 11.20 -6.23
CA PHE A 95 8.88 12.10 -6.90
C PHE A 95 9.40 12.29 -8.32
N ASP A 96 8.65 11.82 -9.32
CA ASP A 96 8.86 12.26 -10.69
C ASP A 96 8.42 13.72 -10.76
N PHE A 97 9.39 14.61 -10.62
CA PHE A 97 9.20 16.01 -10.98
C PHE A 97 9.03 16.04 -12.50
N TYR A 98 7.80 15.87 -12.99
CA TYR A 98 7.45 16.38 -14.31
C TYR A 98 7.65 17.89 -14.22
N LEU A 99 8.83 18.36 -14.65
CA LEU A 99 9.05 19.74 -15.04
C LEU A 99 7.99 20.03 -16.08
N GLY A 100 6.89 20.66 -15.66
CA GLY A 100 5.83 21.06 -16.55
C GLY A 100 6.47 21.82 -17.70
N GLU A 101 6.29 21.34 -18.92
CA GLU A 101 6.57 22.19 -20.06
C GLU A 101 5.62 23.38 -19.91
N GLU A 102 6.18 24.55 -19.60
CA GLU A 102 5.48 25.83 -19.75
C GLU A 102 4.99 25.88 -21.19
N GLN A 103 3.71 25.61 -21.40
CA GLN A 103 3.07 25.85 -22.69
C GLN A 103 2.99 27.38 -22.86
N ASN A 104 3.92 27.87 -23.67
CA ASN A 104 4.08 29.26 -24.12
C ASN A 104 2.95 29.66 -25.08
#